data_AF-A0A969TV69-F1
#
_entry.id   AF-A0A969TV69-F1
#
_cell.length_a   1.000
_cell.length_b   1.000
_cell.length_c   1.000
_cell.angle_alpha   90.00
_cell.angle_beta   90.00
_cell.angle_gamma   90.00
#
_symmetry.space_group_name_H-M   'P 1'
#
loop_
_entity.id
_entity.type
_entity.pdbx_description
1 polymer ?
#
loop_
_entity_poly.entity_id
_entity_poly.type
_entity_poly.pdbx_seq_one_letter_code
_entity_poly.pdbx_strand_id
1 'polypeptide(L)'
;MKKMSLLALLWLTACSTEDSYEGRTAGPTDGFGRILFSAGDTFGPVIQEDRSRHPLDGYEAEAFHLMKGEETVVYDEVTGEEVSVDTLMPNQRLTIYPAPDTAGQSTALQRYLTYQPRFIPAYVPEEIVVHPLEEEDVTSFYQPVRDGDFRLIGRGLSEEELLYRMQSVPSMLRERERFSAELLDQQQAAQLEHNWVLLTSEGQVVQADTPEEVVGFFEERLEDDET
;
A
#
# COMPACT_ATOMS: atom_id res chain seq x y z
N MET A 1 50.78 14.34 -38.74
CA MET A 1 50.66 13.74 -37.38
C MET A 1 49.34 14.20 -36.81
N LYS A 2 48.24 13.46 -37.04
CA LYS A 2 47.63 12.53 -36.07
C LYS A 2 47.60 13.10 -34.66
N LYS A 3 46.48 13.74 -34.29
CA LYS A 3 45.91 13.90 -32.94
C LYS A 3 44.83 14.98 -33.00
N MET A 4 43.63 14.60 -33.44
CA MET A 4 42.38 15.36 -33.25
C MET A 4 41.33 14.63 -34.06
N SER A 5 40.54 13.79 -33.39
CA SER A 5 39.23 13.23 -33.81
C SER A 5 38.92 11.92 -33.07
N LEU A 6 39.20 11.84 -31.77
CA LEU A 6 38.81 10.68 -30.95
C LEU A 6 38.19 11.08 -29.60
N LEU A 7 37.67 12.32 -29.49
CA LEU A 7 36.98 12.80 -28.27
C LEU A 7 35.49 13.09 -28.50
N ALA A 8 35.01 13.09 -29.74
CA ALA A 8 33.61 13.40 -30.07
C ALA A 8 32.68 12.17 -30.07
N LEU A 9 33.21 10.95 -29.94
CA LEU A 9 32.41 9.72 -29.94
C LEU A 9 32.09 9.19 -28.54
N LEU A 10 32.70 9.75 -27.49
CA LEU A 10 32.46 9.37 -26.08
C LEU A 10 31.36 10.20 -25.41
N TRP A 11 30.68 11.08 -26.16
CA TRP A 11 29.56 11.90 -25.69
C TRP A 11 28.19 11.42 -26.19
N LEU A 12 28.14 10.28 -26.88
CA LEU A 12 26.88 9.67 -27.35
C LEU A 12 26.44 8.45 -26.52
N THR A 13 27.12 8.14 -25.41
CA THR A 13 26.48 7.43 -24.30
C THR A 13 25.70 8.45 -23.47
N ALA A 14 24.80 9.20 -24.12
CA ALA A 14 23.65 9.69 -23.40
C ALA A 14 22.89 8.43 -23.02
N CYS A 15 23.06 7.99 -21.77
CA CYS A 15 22.01 7.21 -21.13
C CYS A 15 20.74 7.99 -21.37
N SER A 16 19.89 7.53 -22.29
CA SER A 16 18.47 7.74 -22.12
C SER A 16 18.16 7.00 -20.82
N THR A 17 18.28 7.69 -19.69
CA THR A 17 17.37 7.43 -18.59
C THR A 17 16.01 7.55 -19.25
N GLU A 18 15.39 6.43 -19.56
CA GLU A 18 13.95 6.41 -19.74
C GLU A 18 13.43 7.04 -18.46
N ASP A 19 12.88 8.25 -18.58
CA ASP A 19 12.34 8.95 -17.42
C ASP A 19 11.27 8.03 -16.88
N SER A 20 11.48 7.52 -15.67
CA SER A 20 10.59 6.61 -14.97
C SER A 20 9.98 7.33 -13.79
N TYR A 21 8.86 6.83 -13.32
CA TYR A 21 8.17 7.43 -12.19
C TYR A 21 7.67 6.33 -11.25
N GLU A 22 8.08 6.39 -10.00
CA GLU A 22 7.79 5.37 -8.99
C GLU A 22 6.70 5.86 -8.04
N GLY A 23 5.84 4.94 -7.60
CA GLY A 23 4.81 5.22 -6.62
C GLY A 23 4.05 3.96 -6.23
N ARG A 24 2.90 4.14 -5.60
CA ARG A 24 2.10 3.06 -5.01
C ARG A 24 0.64 3.17 -5.42
N THR A 25 -0.02 2.04 -5.58
CA THR A 25 -1.48 2.01 -5.83
C THR A 25 -2.29 1.98 -4.53
N ALA A 26 -3.47 2.61 -4.53
CA ALA A 26 -4.42 2.51 -3.42
C ALA A 26 -5.23 1.19 -3.42
N GLY A 27 -5.02 0.31 -4.40
CA GLY A 27 -5.70 -0.97 -4.53
C GLY A 27 -6.12 -1.32 -5.96
N PRO A 28 -7.19 -2.11 -6.13
CA PRO A 28 -7.65 -2.52 -7.45
C PRO A 28 -8.28 -1.34 -8.22
N THR A 29 -8.56 -1.56 -9.50
CA THR A 29 -9.19 -0.55 -10.35
C THR A 29 -10.58 -0.13 -9.84
N ASP A 30 -10.95 1.12 -10.09
CA ASP A 30 -12.31 1.58 -9.89
C ASP A 30 -13.29 1.02 -10.95
N GLY A 31 -14.58 1.38 -10.86
CA GLY A 31 -15.61 0.94 -11.81
C GLY A 31 -15.42 1.42 -13.26
N PHE A 32 -14.37 2.21 -13.54
CA PHE A 32 -13.97 2.66 -14.86
C PHE A 32 -12.62 2.06 -15.30
N GLY A 33 -12.07 1.10 -14.55
CA GLY A 33 -10.78 0.46 -14.89
C GLY A 33 -9.57 1.35 -14.57
N ARG A 34 -9.71 2.31 -13.65
CA ARG A 34 -8.64 3.26 -13.30
C ARG A 34 -8.00 2.90 -11.97
N ILE A 35 -6.67 2.91 -11.93
CA ILE A 35 -5.90 2.66 -10.71
C ILE A 35 -5.57 4.02 -10.08
N LEU A 36 -5.87 4.19 -8.80
CA LEU A 36 -5.37 5.36 -8.07
C LEU A 36 -3.91 5.14 -7.72
N PHE A 37 -3.02 5.97 -8.27
CA PHE A 37 -1.58 5.90 -8.07
C PHE A 37 -1.07 7.17 -7.38
N SER A 38 -0.17 6.99 -6.42
CA SER A 38 0.41 8.06 -5.59
C SER A 38 1.92 7.93 -5.54
N ALA A 39 2.64 9.03 -5.80
CA ALA A 39 4.07 9.12 -5.51
C ALA A 39 4.35 9.40 -4.02
N GLY A 40 3.31 9.70 -3.25
CA GLY A 40 3.38 9.99 -1.84
C GLY A 40 2.58 11.23 -1.46
N ASP A 41 2.54 11.46 -0.17
CA ASP A 41 1.95 12.63 0.44
C ASP A 41 2.85 13.21 1.54
N THR A 42 2.32 14.21 2.25
CA THR A 42 3.05 14.93 3.30
C THR A 42 3.50 14.03 4.45
N PHE A 43 2.88 12.86 4.64
CA PHE A 43 3.22 11.90 5.70
C PHE A 43 4.15 10.80 5.23
N GLY A 44 4.36 10.65 3.92
CA GLY A 44 5.33 9.72 3.36
C GLY A 44 4.89 9.13 2.01
N PRO A 45 5.66 8.17 1.49
CA PRO A 45 5.40 7.56 0.20
C PRO A 45 4.24 6.54 0.23
N VAL A 46 3.80 6.12 1.41
CA VAL A 46 2.84 5.04 1.63
C VAL A 46 1.40 5.58 1.67
N ILE A 47 0.47 4.84 1.08
CA ILE A 47 -0.97 5.12 1.19
C ILE A 47 -1.49 4.45 2.47
N GLN A 48 -2.18 5.21 3.30
CA GLN A 48 -2.77 4.74 4.54
C GLN A 48 -4.30 4.65 4.41
N GLU A 49 -4.90 3.60 4.96
CA GLU A 49 -6.35 3.39 5.02
C GLU A 49 -6.99 4.30 6.09
N ASP A 50 -6.86 5.62 5.95
CA ASP A 50 -7.61 6.51 6.83
C ASP A 50 -9.04 6.70 6.31
N ARG A 51 -10.01 6.33 7.16
CA ARG A 51 -11.45 6.52 6.96
C ARG A 51 -11.94 7.88 7.49
N SER A 52 -11.05 8.69 8.08
CA SER A 52 -11.31 10.03 8.55
C SER A 52 -11.77 10.91 7.39
N ARG A 53 -12.95 11.51 7.56
CA ARG A 53 -13.51 12.45 6.57
C ARG A 53 -13.15 13.91 6.88
N HIS A 54 -12.35 14.14 7.93
CA HIS A 54 -11.93 15.47 8.31
C HIS A 54 -10.84 15.96 7.36
N PRO A 55 -10.92 17.23 6.91
CA PRO A 55 -9.82 17.82 6.17
C PRO A 55 -8.59 17.93 7.07
N LEU A 56 -7.42 17.69 6.49
CA LEU A 56 -6.15 17.86 7.15
C LEU A 56 -5.51 19.17 6.70
N ASP A 57 -5.18 20.01 7.67
CA ASP A 57 -4.48 21.26 7.39
C ASP A 57 -3.05 20.96 6.90
N GLY A 58 -2.72 21.48 5.72
CA GLY A 58 -1.39 21.30 5.12
C GLY A 58 -1.15 19.95 4.47
N TYR A 59 -2.19 19.14 4.24
CA TYR A 59 -2.05 17.90 3.48
C TYR A 59 -1.88 18.20 1.99
N GLU A 60 -0.80 17.69 1.43
CA GLU A 60 -0.52 17.66 0.00
C GLU A 60 -0.14 16.25 -0.41
N ALA A 61 -0.65 15.82 -1.57
CA ALA A 61 -0.40 14.51 -2.16
C ALA A 61 -0.17 14.66 -3.66
N GLU A 62 0.75 13.89 -4.20
CA GLU A 62 0.99 13.79 -5.64
C GLU A 62 0.41 12.47 -6.14
N ALA A 63 -0.78 12.55 -6.77
CA ALA A 63 -1.52 11.38 -7.21
C ALA A 63 -2.30 11.64 -8.51
N PHE A 64 -2.48 10.57 -9.28
CA PHE A 64 -3.23 10.56 -10.53
C PHE A 64 -3.85 9.19 -10.76
N HIS A 65 -4.81 9.12 -11.68
CA HIS A 65 -5.40 7.87 -12.13
C HIS A 65 -4.54 7.27 -13.24
N LEU A 66 -4.02 6.06 -13.07
CA LEU A 66 -3.47 5.28 -14.17
C LEU A 66 -4.61 4.59 -14.92
N MET A 67 -4.57 4.64 -16.25
CA MET A 67 -5.50 3.91 -17.12
C MET A 67 -4.71 2.99 -18.04
N LYS A 68 -5.11 1.72 -18.14
CA LYS A 68 -4.55 0.81 -19.14
C LYS A 68 -5.08 1.19 -20.52
N GLY A 69 -4.20 1.68 -21.39
CA GLY A 69 -4.48 1.89 -22.81
C GLY A 69 -4.40 0.59 -23.62
N GLU A 70 -4.75 0.64 -24.91
CA GLU A 70 -4.68 -0.54 -25.80
C GLU A 70 -3.24 -1.05 -25.98
N GLU A 71 -2.26 -0.15 -25.93
CA GLU A 71 -0.84 -0.44 -26.10
C GLU A 71 -0.08 -0.53 -24.77
N THR A 72 -0.75 -0.31 -23.64
CA THR A 72 -0.11 -0.35 -22.32
C THR A 72 0.22 -1.78 -21.93
N VAL A 73 1.51 -2.05 -21.68
CA VAL A 73 1.99 -3.33 -21.17
C VAL A 73 2.13 -3.25 -19.66
N VAL A 74 1.66 -4.27 -18.95
CA VAL A 74 1.75 -4.37 -17.49
C VAL A 74 2.39 -5.69 -17.14
N TYR A 75 3.55 -5.71 -16.49
CA TYR A 75 4.22 -6.95 -16.15
C TYR A 75 4.80 -6.95 -14.74
N ASP A 76 4.95 -8.16 -14.21
CA ASP A 76 5.56 -8.41 -12.91
C ASP A 76 7.08 -8.43 -13.03
N GLU A 77 7.77 -7.68 -12.17
CA GLU A 77 9.23 -7.49 -12.19
C GLU A 77 10.00 -8.80 -12.03
N VAL A 78 9.46 -9.74 -11.23
CA VAL A 78 10.17 -10.98 -10.86
C VAL A 78 10.04 -12.04 -11.94
N THR A 79 8.81 -12.22 -12.44
CA THR A 79 8.46 -13.27 -13.40
C THR A 79 8.60 -12.81 -14.84
N GLY A 80 8.47 -11.50 -15.10
CA GLY A 80 8.39 -10.90 -16.43
C GLY A 80 7.10 -11.23 -17.18
N GLU A 81 6.11 -11.81 -16.51
CA GLU A 81 4.82 -12.18 -17.11
C GLU A 81 3.85 -10.99 -17.11
N GLU A 82 2.97 -10.92 -18.11
CA GLU A 82 1.92 -9.89 -18.16
C GLU A 82 0.91 -10.13 -17.02
N VAL A 83 0.60 -9.08 -16.26
CA VAL A 83 -0.33 -9.13 -15.14
C VAL A 83 -1.54 -8.22 -15.38
N SER A 84 -2.67 -8.59 -14.78
CA SER A 84 -3.86 -7.75 -14.83
C SER A 84 -3.74 -6.59 -13.85
N VAL A 85 -4.19 -5.40 -14.26
CA VAL A 85 -4.33 -4.25 -13.36
C VAL A 85 -5.35 -4.48 -12.25
N ASP A 86 -6.29 -5.40 -12.47
CA ASP A 86 -7.34 -5.74 -11.51
C ASP A 86 -6.80 -6.57 -10.32
N THR A 87 -5.60 -7.13 -10.45
CA THR A 87 -4.94 -7.94 -9.40
C THR A 87 -3.95 -7.12 -8.56
N LEU A 88 -3.89 -5.80 -8.78
CA LEU A 88 -3.02 -4.92 -8.01
C LEU A 88 -3.57 -4.70 -6.60
N MET A 89 -2.67 -4.78 -5.62
CA MET A 89 -3.00 -4.68 -4.20
C MET A 89 -2.71 -3.28 -3.64
N PRO A 90 -3.35 -2.87 -2.54
CA PRO A 90 -3.00 -1.62 -1.88
C PRO A 90 -1.52 -1.57 -1.52
N ASN A 91 -0.93 -0.38 -1.63
CA ASN A 91 0.49 -0.11 -1.49
C ASN A 91 1.44 -0.88 -2.43
N GLN A 92 0.95 -1.67 -3.38
CA GLN A 92 1.81 -2.28 -4.40
C GLN A 92 2.63 -1.20 -5.11
N ARG A 93 3.96 -1.34 -5.05
CA ARG A 93 4.89 -0.45 -5.74
C ARG A 93 4.80 -0.68 -7.24
N LEU A 94 4.70 0.41 -7.99
CA LEU A 94 4.71 0.41 -9.45
C LEU A 94 5.77 1.40 -9.95
N THR A 95 6.47 1.03 -11.02
CA THR A 95 7.22 1.99 -11.84
C THR A 95 6.52 2.13 -13.18
N ILE A 96 6.26 3.36 -13.61
CA ILE A 96 5.61 3.65 -14.89
C ILE A 96 6.57 4.30 -15.89
N TYR A 97 6.38 3.97 -17.16
CA TYR A 97 7.13 4.53 -18.28
C TYR A 97 6.20 4.98 -19.42
N PRO A 98 6.50 6.12 -20.08
CA PRO A 98 7.43 7.13 -19.60
C PRO A 98 6.92 7.78 -18.30
N ALA A 99 7.77 8.56 -17.64
CA ALA A 99 7.33 9.39 -16.53
C ALA A 99 6.26 10.37 -17.04
N PRO A 100 5.18 10.59 -16.27
CA PRO A 100 4.21 11.60 -16.62
C PRO A 100 4.89 12.97 -16.64
N ASP A 101 4.54 13.81 -17.61
CA ASP A 101 4.88 15.23 -17.55
C ASP A 101 4.06 15.88 -16.43
N THR A 102 4.59 15.82 -15.21
CA THR A 102 3.90 16.28 -13.99
C THR A 102 3.85 17.80 -13.87
N ALA A 103 4.47 18.54 -14.80
CA ALA A 103 4.46 19.99 -14.84
C ALA A 103 3.03 20.54 -15.01
N GLY A 104 2.33 20.70 -13.89
CA GLY A 104 0.98 21.29 -13.80
C GLY A 104 -0.16 20.31 -13.49
N GLN A 105 0.11 19.06 -13.08
CA GLN A 105 -0.94 18.06 -12.82
C GLN A 105 -1.02 17.56 -11.37
N SER A 106 -0.20 18.06 -10.44
CA SER A 106 -0.36 17.79 -9.01
C SER A 106 -1.60 18.53 -8.49
N THR A 107 -2.59 17.79 -8.00
CA THR A 107 -3.76 18.37 -7.32
C THR A 107 -3.60 18.18 -5.83
N ALA A 108 -3.40 19.28 -5.08
CA ALA A 108 -3.47 19.24 -3.63
C ALA A 108 -4.88 18.78 -3.21
N LEU A 109 -4.95 17.60 -2.62
CA LEU A 109 -6.18 17.07 -2.04
C LEU A 109 -6.32 17.62 -0.62
N GLN A 110 -7.55 17.93 -0.18
CA GLN A 110 -7.80 18.34 1.21
C GLN A 110 -8.03 17.15 2.15
N ARG A 111 -7.94 15.91 1.64
CA ARG A 111 -8.33 14.66 2.31
C ARG A 111 -7.47 13.50 1.84
N TYR A 112 -7.40 12.45 2.66
CA TYR A 112 -6.70 11.20 2.37
C TYR A 112 -7.08 10.58 1.01
N LEU A 113 -6.09 9.98 0.35
CA LEU A 113 -6.18 9.37 -0.97
C LEU A 113 -7.20 8.23 -1.07
N THR A 114 -7.57 7.59 0.04
CA THR A 114 -8.60 6.54 0.10
C THR A 114 -9.96 7.01 -0.41
N TYR A 115 -10.23 8.33 -0.38
CA TYR A 115 -11.42 8.93 -0.95
C TYR A 115 -11.23 9.14 -2.46
N GLN A 116 -11.56 8.14 -3.29
CA GLN A 116 -11.50 8.17 -4.77
C GLN A 116 -11.82 9.56 -5.35
N PRO A 117 -10.80 10.42 -5.57
CA PRO A 117 -11.08 11.79 -5.95
C PRO A 117 -11.40 11.76 -7.43
N ARG A 118 -12.68 12.03 -7.75
CA ARG A 118 -13.19 11.94 -9.14
C ARG A 118 -12.50 12.91 -10.11
N PHE A 119 -11.72 13.86 -9.60
CA PHE A 119 -11.18 14.99 -10.34
C PHE A 119 -9.64 15.07 -10.34
N ILE A 120 -8.93 13.99 -9.98
CA ILE A 120 -7.48 13.93 -10.25
C ILE A 120 -7.25 13.59 -11.74
N PRO A 121 -6.14 14.07 -12.34
CA PRO A 121 -5.82 13.79 -13.73
C PRO A 121 -5.64 12.29 -13.96
N ALA A 122 -5.84 11.89 -15.22
CA ALA A 122 -5.60 10.52 -15.65
C ALA A 122 -4.40 10.48 -16.60
N TYR A 123 -3.58 9.46 -16.45
CA TYR A 123 -2.38 9.20 -17.22
C TYR A 123 -2.44 7.81 -17.84
N VAL A 124 -2.03 7.71 -19.11
CA VAL A 124 -1.93 6.44 -19.84
C VAL A 124 -0.45 6.17 -20.07
N PRO A 125 0.18 5.31 -19.26
CA PRO A 125 1.57 4.91 -19.49
C PRO A 125 1.67 3.97 -20.69
N GLU A 126 2.86 3.89 -21.28
CA GLU A 126 3.20 2.85 -22.25
C GLU A 126 3.50 1.53 -21.53
N GLU A 127 4.10 1.61 -20.35
CA GLU A 127 4.53 0.46 -19.56
C GLU A 127 4.32 0.68 -18.07
N ILE A 128 3.90 -0.39 -17.38
CA ILE A 128 3.78 -0.46 -15.92
C ILE A 128 4.53 -1.69 -15.44
N VAL A 129 5.53 -1.47 -14.60
CA VAL A 129 6.30 -2.51 -13.90
C VAL A 129 5.73 -2.67 -12.51
N VAL A 130 5.27 -3.88 -12.19
CA VAL A 130 4.73 -4.25 -10.88
C VAL A 130 5.85 -4.88 -10.07
N HIS A 131 6.27 -4.22 -8.99
CA HIS A 131 7.29 -4.73 -8.08
C HIS A 131 6.70 -5.78 -7.13
N PRO A 132 7.52 -6.60 -6.45
CA PRO A 132 7.06 -7.47 -5.38
C PRO A 132 6.34 -6.70 -4.28
N LEU A 133 5.24 -7.27 -3.79
CA LEU A 133 4.54 -6.81 -2.59
C LEU A 133 5.25 -7.35 -1.35
N GLU A 134 5.58 -6.48 -0.40
CA GLU A 134 6.25 -6.85 0.86
C GLU A 134 5.25 -6.85 2.04
N GLU A 135 5.57 -7.54 3.15
CA GLU A 135 4.74 -7.51 4.37
C GLU A 135 4.56 -6.07 4.90
N GLU A 136 5.61 -5.25 4.80
CA GLU A 136 5.56 -3.83 5.18
C GLU A 136 4.52 -3.06 4.34
N ASP A 137 4.38 -3.36 3.05
CA ASP A 137 3.42 -2.69 2.17
C ASP A 137 1.98 -2.97 2.62
N VAL A 138 1.70 -4.22 2.99
CA VAL A 138 0.40 -4.67 3.50
C VAL A 138 0.12 -4.02 4.86
N THR A 139 1.03 -4.14 5.81
CA THR A 139 0.82 -3.67 7.18
C THR A 139 0.73 -2.15 7.26
N SER A 140 1.56 -1.42 6.50
CA SER A 140 1.57 0.04 6.47
C SER A 140 0.30 0.64 5.85
N PHE A 141 -0.40 -0.11 4.98
CA PHE A 141 -1.71 0.31 4.48
C PHE A 141 -2.75 0.41 5.60
N TYR A 142 -2.68 -0.48 6.58
CA TYR A 142 -3.62 -0.54 7.69
C TYR A 142 -3.19 0.31 8.91
N GLN A 143 -2.06 1.00 8.82
CA GLN A 143 -1.55 1.94 9.80
C GLN A 143 -1.81 3.40 9.38
N PRO A 144 -1.88 4.35 10.34
CA PRO A 144 -1.86 4.15 11.79
C PRO A 144 -3.18 3.59 12.32
N VAL A 145 -3.09 2.79 13.38
CA VAL A 145 -4.27 2.37 14.15
C VAL A 145 -4.60 3.49 15.14
N ARG A 146 -5.89 3.78 15.35
CA ARG A 146 -6.33 4.84 16.27
C ARG A 146 -6.00 4.48 17.71
N ASP A 147 -5.80 5.49 18.55
CA ASP A 147 -5.54 5.30 19.98
C ASP A 147 -6.59 4.41 20.65
N GLY A 148 -6.13 3.31 21.24
CA GLY A 148 -6.98 2.30 21.89
C GLY A 148 -7.63 1.29 20.93
N ASP A 149 -7.46 1.45 19.62
CA ASP A 149 -7.91 0.45 18.66
C ASP A 149 -6.81 -0.59 18.43
N PHE A 150 -7.24 -1.81 18.15
CA PHE A 150 -6.43 -2.95 17.74
C PHE A 150 -6.95 -3.46 16.40
N ARG A 151 -6.04 -3.73 15.48
CA ARG A 151 -6.39 -4.28 14.17
C ARG A 151 -5.62 -5.54 13.89
N LEU A 152 -6.32 -6.66 13.81
CA LEU A 152 -5.77 -7.94 13.42
C LEU A 152 -5.85 -8.08 11.90
N ILE A 153 -4.72 -8.27 11.24
CA ILE A 153 -4.65 -8.69 9.86
C ILE A 153 -4.35 -10.18 9.85
N GLY A 154 -5.08 -10.96 9.06
CA GLY A 154 -4.96 -12.41 9.11
C GLY A 154 -5.23 -13.13 7.82
N ARG A 155 -4.69 -14.34 7.73
CA ARG A 155 -4.95 -15.28 6.63
C ARG A 155 -5.44 -16.64 7.11
N GLY A 156 -6.07 -17.37 6.21
CA GLY A 156 -6.27 -18.82 6.34
C GLY A 156 -7.48 -19.28 7.15
N LEU A 157 -8.27 -18.36 7.72
CA LEU A 157 -9.53 -18.69 8.38
C LEU A 157 -10.73 -18.08 7.65
N SER A 158 -11.88 -18.73 7.78
CA SER A 158 -13.15 -18.08 7.48
C SER A 158 -13.48 -17.04 8.55
N GLU A 159 -14.33 -16.08 8.22
CA GLU A 159 -14.84 -15.09 9.19
C GLU A 159 -15.49 -15.78 10.41
N GLU A 160 -16.26 -16.84 10.18
CA GLU A 160 -16.90 -17.61 11.26
C GLU A 160 -15.88 -18.26 12.20
N GLU A 161 -14.80 -18.84 11.66
CA GLU A 161 -13.77 -19.48 12.48
C GLU A 161 -12.96 -18.45 13.26
N LEU A 162 -12.62 -17.32 12.63
CA LEU A 162 -11.96 -16.22 13.31
C LEU A 162 -12.80 -15.69 14.48
N LEU A 163 -14.10 -15.46 14.27
CA LEU A 163 -15.02 -15.00 15.32
C LEU A 163 -15.09 -15.98 16.48
N TYR A 164 -15.11 -17.29 16.20
CA TYR A 164 -15.10 -18.32 17.23
C TYR A 164 -13.80 -18.29 18.05
N ARG A 165 -12.64 -18.17 17.39
CA ARG A 165 -11.32 -18.14 18.04
C ARG A 165 -11.11 -16.88 18.87
N MET A 166 -11.59 -15.74 18.39
CA MET A 166 -11.40 -14.42 19.01
C MET A 166 -12.54 -14.01 19.94
N GLN A 167 -13.47 -14.92 20.28
CA GLN A 167 -14.66 -14.59 21.07
C GLN A 167 -14.35 -14.04 22.48
N SER A 168 -13.16 -14.33 23.02
CA SER A 168 -12.72 -13.86 24.34
C SER A 168 -12.12 -12.45 24.31
N VAL A 169 -11.53 -12.03 23.19
CA VAL A 169 -10.83 -10.74 23.05
C VAL A 169 -11.71 -9.56 23.49
N PRO A 170 -13.00 -9.44 23.11
CA PRO A 170 -13.84 -8.32 23.55
C PRO A 170 -13.95 -8.16 25.07
N SER A 171 -13.82 -9.25 25.84
CA SER A 171 -13.85 -9.20 27.31
C SER A 171 -12.53 -8.75 27.93
N MET A 172 -11.45 -8.73 27.14
CA MET A 172 -10.10 -8.31 27.52
C MET A 172 -9.79 -6.86 27.11
N LEU A 173 -10.70 -6.24 26.36
CA LEU A 173 -10.60 -4.84 25.97
C LEU A 173 -11.07 -3.92 27.10
N ARG A 174 -10.37 -2.80 27.29
CA ARG A 174 -10.81 -1.72 28.18
C ARG A 174 -12.00 -0.97 27.55
N GLU A 175 -12.71 -0.17 28.34
CA GLU A 175 -14.00 0.46 27.94
C GLU A 175 -13.95 1.24 26.60
N ARG A 176 -12.82 1.87 26.31
CA ARG A 176 -12.62 2.68 25.09
C ARG A 176 -11.91 1.96 23.97
N GLU A 177 -11.44 0.74 24.22
CA GLU A 177 -10.66 0.01 23.24
C GLU A 177 -11.56 -0.74 22.27
N ARG A 178 -11.09 -0.91 21.05
CA ARG A 178 -11.82 -1.61 19.99
C ARG A 178 -10.92 -2.62 19.33
N PHE A 179 -11.51 -3.73 18.92
CA PHE A 179 -10.83 -4.76 18.14
C PHE A 179 -11.53 -4.87 16.80
N SER A 180 -10.74 -4.86 15.74
CA SER A 180 -11.19 -5.10 14.38
C SER A 180 -10.29 -6.15 13.75
N ALA A 181 -10.83 -6.91 12.80
CA ALA A 181 -10.06 -7.88 12.06
C ALA A 181 -10.30 -7.73 10.56
N GLU A 182 -9.23 -7.90 9.80
CA GLU A 182 -9.20 -7.89 8.34
C GLU A 182 -8.67 -9.25 7.88
N LEU A 183 -9.47 -9.97 7.10
CA LEU A 183 -9.06 -11.22 6.48
C LEU A 183 -8.60 -10.93 5.07
N LEU A 184 -7.31 -11.16 4.82
CA LEU A 184 -6.69 -10.93 3.53
C LEU A 184 -7.15 -11.98 2.52
N ASP A 185 -7.28 -11.57 1.26
CA ASP A 185 -7.42 -12.51 0.15
C ASP A 185 -6.15 -13.37 -0.02
N GLN A 186 -6.24 -14.44 -0.83
CA GLN A 186 -5.13 -15.39 -0.99
C GLN A 186 -3.82 -14.75 -1.49
N GLN A 187 -3.90 -13.69 -2.28
CA GLN A 187 -2.73 -13.06 -2.89
C GLN A 187 -2.05 -12.10 -1.92
N GLN A 188 -2.82 -11.29 -1.18
CA GLN A 188 -2.28 -10.46 -0.08
C GLN A 188 -1.76 -11.33 1.07
N ALA A 189 -2.50 -12.38 1.42
CA ALA A 189 -2.12 -13.34 2.45
C ALA A 189 -0.80 -14.06 2.16
N ALA A 190 -0.44 -14.25 0.88
CA ALA A 190 0.82 -14.89 0.51
C ALA A 190 2.05 -14.09 0.92
N GLN A 191 1.91 -12.78 1.15
CA GLN A 191 3.03 -11.90 1.51
C GLN A 191 3.28 -11.79 3.01
N LEU A 192 2.33 -12.21 3.84
CA LEU A 192 2.56 -12.24 5.28
C LEU A 192 3.55 -13.37 5.60
N GLU A 193 4.61 -13.07 6.34
CA GLU A 193 5.52 -14.08 6.89
C GLU A 193 4.76 -14.95 7.90
N HIS A 194 3.91 -14.30 8.69
CA HIS A 194 3.09 -14.92 9.73
C HIS A 194 1.62 -15.05 9.34
N ASN A 195 0.88 -15.93 10.03
CA ASN A 195 -0.55 -16.08 9.73
C ASN A 195 -1.39 -14.88 10.20
N TRP A 196 -0.88 -14.16 11.20
CA TRP A 196 -1.58 -13.10 11.89
C TRP A 196 -0.62 -11.98 12.25
N VAL A 197 -1.11 -10.75 12.09
CA VAL A 197 -0.38 -9.54 12.42
C VAL A 197 -1.33 -8.61 13.19
N LEU A 198 -1.10 -8.41 14.49
CA LEU A 198 -1.86 -7.47 15.30
C LEU A 198 -1.17 -6.10 15.29
N LEU A 199 -1.87 -5.10 14.76
CA LEU A 199 -1.45 -3.72 14.76
C LEU A 199 -2.07 -2.96 15.92
N THR A 200 -1.27 -2.10 16.55
CA THR A 200 -1.64 -1.24 17.68
C THR A 200 -1.39 0.24 17.35
N SER A 201 -1.93 1.16 18.16
CA SER A 201 -1.70 2.60 18.01
C SER A 201 -0.24 3.02 18.23
N GLU A 202 0.54 2.21 18.96
CA GLU A 202 1.95 2.47 19.24
C GLU A 202 2.88 1.94 18.12
N GLY A 203 2.31 1.37 17.06
CA GLY A 203 3.07 0.73 15.99
C GLY A 203 3.65 -0.63 16.39
N GLN A 204 3.34 -1.14 17.59
CA GLN A 204 3.70 -2.51 17.96
C GLN A 204 2.92 -3.49 17.08
N VAL A 205 3.66 -4.42 16.50
CA VAL A 205 3.20 -5.48 15.62
C VAL A 205 3.38 -6.79 16.37
N VAL A 206 2.29 -7.44 16.80
CA VAL A 206 2.37 -8.84 17.27
C VAL A 206 2.26 -9.72 16.04
N GLN A 207 3.34 -10.38 15.68
CA GLN A 207 3.38 -11.41 14.66
C GLN A 207 3.07 -12.75 15.30
N ALA A 208 2.07 -13.45 14.76
CA ALA A 208 1.56 -14.70 15.33
C ALA A 208 1.22 -15.73 14.25
N ASP A 209 1.50 -16.99 14.54
CA ASP A 209 1.16 -18.12 13.66
C ASP A 209 -0.16 -18.78 14.06
N THR A 210 -0.61 -18.54 15.29
CA THR A 210 -1.85 -19.09 15.85
C THR A 210 -2.75 -17.99 16.42
N PRO A 211 -4.09 -18.14 16.36
CA PRO A 211 -5.02 -17.26 17.05
C PRO A 211 -4.75 -17.16 18.56
N GLU A 212 -4.30 -18.25 19.17
CA GLU A 212 -4.04 -18.34 20.60
C GLU A 212 -2.87 -17.43 21.04
N GLU A 213 -1.86 -17.21 20.21
CA GLU A 213 -0.79 -16.24 20.47
C GLU A 213 -1.32 -14.80 20.53
N VAL A 214 -2.27 -14.45 19.65
CA VAL A 214 -2.93 -13.14 19.66
C VAL A 214 -3.75 -12.95 20.93
N VAL A 215 -4.47 -14.00 21.37
CA VAL A 215 -5.23 -13.97 22.63
C VAL A 215 -4.28 -13.83 23.83
N GLY A 216 -3.17 -14.57 23.83
CA GLY A 216 -2.14 -14.49 24.88
C GLY A 216 -1.59 -13.08 25.07
N PHE A 217 -1.39 -12.32 23.98
CA PHE A 217 -1.01 -10.91 24.08
C PHE A 217 -2.02 -10.07 24.88
N PHE A 218 -3.33 -10.28 24.69
CA PHE A 218 -4.34 -9.56 25.46
C PHE A 218 -4.39 -10.00 26.92
N GLU A 219 -4.11 -11.28 27.21
CA GLU A 219 -4.03 -11.81 28.58
C GLU A 219 -2.85 -11.21 29.34
N GLU A 220 -1.64 -11.24 28.77
CA GLU A 220 -0.42 -10.68 29.37
C GLU A 220 -0.59 -9.19 29.69
N ARG A 221 -1.20 -8.43 28.77
CA ARG A 221 -1.44 -7.00 28.94
C ARG A 221 -2.37 -6.69 30.12
N LEU A 222 -3.32 -7.57 30.42
CA LEU A 222 -4.20 -7.40 31.60
C LEU A 222 -3.45 -7.68 32.90
N GLU A 223 -2.53 -8.64 32.90
CA GLU A 223 -1.73 -8.96 34.09
C GLU A 223 -0.78 -7.82 34.47
N ASP A 224 -0.14 -7.19 33.48
CA ASP A 224 0.77 -6.06 33.70
C ASP A 224 0.06 -4.84 34.33
N ASP A 225 -1.24 -4.66 34.07
CA ASP A 225 -2.05 -3.58 34.64
C ASP A 225 -2.45 -3.80 36.11
N GLU A 226 -2.40 -5.05 36.60
CA GLU A 226 -2.75 -5.38 37.99
C GLU A 226 -1.56 -5.21 38.96
N THR A 227 -0.37 -4.91 38.45
CA THR A 227 0.88 -4.71 39.23
C THR A 227 1.28 -3.25 39.43
#